data_AF-A0A9P8K672-F1
#
_entry.id   AF-A0A9P8K672-F1
#
_cell.length_a   1.000
_cell.length_b   1.000
_cell.length_c   1.000
_cell.angle_alpha   90.00
_cell.angle_beta   90.00
_cell.angle_gamma   90.00
#
_symmetry.space_group_name_H-M   'P 1'
#
loop_
_entity.id
_entity.type
_entity.pdbx_description
1 polymer ?
#
loop_
_entity_poly.entity_id
_entity_poly.type
_entity_poly.pdbx_seq_one_letter_code
_entity_poly.pdbx_strand_id
1 'polypeptide(L)'
;MEIIDPRFSYEDFIELAYARRRESGEEDAPFIDILKEVFEDTIQSDEAASRASSFVFSYDGFLSVYSGVLSTIVGAAHQLSEEGDLHRLANLVLALSRLGDVRSESAETLHLSFHGKKYEILPGQIIKVDDGKLWSDLPHFLTEFCENMQGPTAYLNFGRPEHIAEQEWTNANTFAAYLVHNNKNSPCSFDHLYTFGFRTLANSLEWDARTVEGMDSLHSLRAALRWMKIAGQDLWHKSSWEGGWAVAGPLWREIVDDAEDGWSEQDGTKYTSITTTRWLWWAEKLNELAEGNMIDDESKALARASAETIKSFELDWVGSGRPDEES
;
A
#
# COMPACT_ATOMS: atom_id res chain seq x y z
N MET A 1 0.62 28.21 17.83
CA MET A 1 0.51 27.79 16.43
C MET A 1 -0.59 26.77 16.42
N GLU A 2 -1.79 27.15 15.97
CA GLU A 2 -2.90 26.20 15.85
C GLU A 2 -2.47 25.13 14.85
N ILE A 3 -2.39 23.88 15.32
CA ILE A 3 -2.24 22.73 14.44
C ILE A 3 -3.55 22.71 13.66
N ILE A 4 -3.52 23.20 12.42
CA ILE A 4 -4.59 22.92 11.46
C ILE A 4 -4.64 21.41 11.40
N ASP A 5 -5.71 20.82 11.91
CA ASP A 5 -5.92 19.39 11.82
C ASP A 5 -6.01 19.04 10.34
N PRO A 6 -4.98 18.39 9.74
CA PRO A 6 -4.93 18.14 8.31
C PRO A 6 -5.76 16.91 7.94
N ARG A 7 -6.57 16.39 8.87
CA ARG A 7 -7.42 15.23 8.66
C ARG A 7 -8.43 15.52 7.57
N PHE A 8 -8.16 14.96 6.41
CA PHE A 8 -9.09 14.92 5.30
C PHE A 8 -10.07 13.78 5.55
N SER A 9 -11.29 14.14 5.96
CA SER A 9 -12.35 13.19 6.28
C SER A 9 -12.91 12.53 5.02
N TYR A 10 -13.68 11.45 5.17
CA TYR A 10 -14.40 10.90 4.03
C TYR A 10 -15.46 11.86 3.52
N GLU A 11 -16.08 12.67 4.38
CA GLU A 11 -17.04 13.69 3.95
C GLU A 11 -16.38 14.74 3.04
N ASP A 12 -15.20 15.24 3.43
CA ASP A 12 -14.42 16.17 2.61
C ASP A 12 -14.04 15.55 1.26
N PHE A 13 -13.65 14.27 1.27
CA PHE A 13 -13.35 13.53 0.06
C PHE A 13 -14.56 13.41 -0.86
N ILE A 14 -15.71 13.02 -0.33
CA ILE A 14 -16.95 12.86 -1.10
C ILE A 14 -17.41 14.22 -1.68
N GLU A 15 -17.34 15.31 -0.90
CA GLU A 15 -17.64 16.65 -1.39
C GLU A 15 -16.71 17.08 -2.53
N LEU A 16 -15.40 16.85 -2.39
CA LEU A 16 -14.41 17.13 -3.43
C LEU A 16 -14.65 16.30 -4.69
N ALA A 17 -15.00 15.02 -4.55
CA ALA A 17 -15.31 14.13 -5.66
C ALA A 17 -16.53 14.63 -6.45
N TYR A 18 -17.62 15.03 -5.77
CA TYR A 18 -18.76 15.65 -6.44
C TYR A 18 -18.45 17.01 -7.06
N ALA A 19 -17.54 17.80 -6.47
CA ALA A 19 -17.10 19.07 -7.06
C ALA A 19 -16.34 18.85 -8.37
N ARG A 20 -15.33 17.95 -8.38
CA ARG A 20 -14.57 17.58 -9.58
C ARG A 20 -15.48 17.09 -10.69
N ARG A 21 -16.42 16.21 -10.36
CA ARG A 21 -17.44 15.71 -11.31
C ARG A 21 -18.22 16.84 -11.98
N ARG A 22 -18.66 17.86 -11.21
CA ARG A 22 -19.41 19.00 -11.76
C ARG A 22 -18.59 19.81 -12.78
N GLU A 23 -17.27 19.79 -12.65
CA GLU A 23 -16.35 20.50 -13.54
C GLU A 23 -15.91 19.65 -14.75
N SER A 24 -15.67 18.35 -14.56
CA SER A 24 -15.21 17.41 -15.59
C SER A 24 -16.35 16.84 -16.45
N GLY A 25 -17.56 16.77 -15.92
CA GLY A 25 -18.70 16.12 -16.58
C GLY A 25 -18.66 14.58 -16.53
N GLU A 26 -17.78 14.00 -15.69
CA GLU A 26 -17.58 12.55 -15.56
C GLU A 26 -18.81 11.81 -14.99
N GLU A 27 -18.93 10.52 -15.34
CA GLU A 27 -20.11 9.68 -15.11
C GLU A 27 -20.10 8.98 -13.73
N ASP A 28 -19.22 9.39 -12.83
CA ASP A 28 -18.80 8.61 -11.65
C ASP A 28 -19.74 8.73 -10.43
N ALA A 29 -20.81 9.52 -10.53
CA ALA A 29 -21.70 9.78 -9.39
C ALA A 29 -22.24 8.52 -8.69
N PRO A 30 -22.70 7.49 -9.43
CA PRO A 30 -23.15 6.26 -8.78
C PRO A 30 -22.04 5.58 -7.98
N PHE A 31 -20.77 5.71 -8.39
CA PHE A 31 -19.65 5.19 -7.63
C PHE A 31 -19.33 6.03 -6.39
N ILE A 32 -19.43 7.36 -6.48
CA ILE A 32 -19.28 8.25 -5.32
C ILE A 32 -20.36 7.94 -4.26
N ASP A 33 -21.61 7.70 -4.69
CA ASP A 33 -22.69 7.29 -3.78
C ASP A 33 -22.36 5.96 -3.09
N ILE A 34 -21.84 4.97 -3.84
CA ILE A 34 -21.40 3.68 -3.27
C ILE A 34 -20.28 3.88 -2.25
N LEU A 35 -19.28 4.71 -2.53
CA LEU A 35 -18.18 4.99 -1.60
C LEU A 35 -18.71 5.63 -0.31
N LYS A 36 -19.61 6.61 -0.43
CA LYS A 36 -20.25 7.22 0.73
C LYS A 36 -20.95 6.16 1.59
N GLU A 37 -21.73 5.28 0.99
CA GLU A 37 -22.43 4.20 1.71
C GLU A 37 -21.45 3.21 2.39
N VAL A 38 -20.30 2.94 1.77
CA VAL A 38 -19.21 2.12 2.34
C VAL A 38 -18.59 2.79 3.57
N PHE A 39 -18.28 4.09 3.50
CA PHE A 39 -17.70 4.85 4.61
C PHE A 39 -18.69 5.03 5.77
N GLU A 40 -19.98 5.25 5.45
CA GLU A 40 -21.07 5.29 6.43
C GLU A 40 -21.44 3.90 7.01
N ASP A 41 -20.77 2.83 6.58
CA ASP A 41 -21.01 1.44 7.00
C ASP A 41 -22.45 0.93 6.75
N THR A 42 -23.11 1.50 5.74
CA THR A 42 -24.49 1.17 5.39
C THR A 42 -24.59 -0.03 4.44
N ILE A 43 -23.51 -0.31 3.69
CA ILE A 43 -23.37 -1.48 2.83
C ILE A 43 -22.04 -2.18 3.07
N GLN A 44 -22.01 -3.50 2.83
CA GLN A 44 -20.79 -4.30 2.95
C GLN A 44 -19.94 -4.24 1.67
N SER A 45 -18.64 -4.54 1.77
CA SER A 45 -17.70 -4.44 0.64
C SER A 45 -18.10 -5.31 -0.56
N ASP A 46 -18.65 -6.51 -0.36
CA ASP A 46 -19.07 -7.39 -1.47
C ASP A 46 -20.31 -6.85 -2.22
N GLU A 47 -21.24 -6.21 -1.49
CA GLU A 47 -22.38 -5.53 -2.10
C GLU A 47 -21.92 -4.29 -2.87
N ALA A 48 -21.06 -3.48 -2.26
CA ALA A 48 -20.46 -2.31 -2.88
C ALA A 48 -19.70 -2.65 -4.16
N ALA A 49 -18.89 -3.72 -4.13
CA ALA A 49 -18.17 -4.24 -5.28
C ALA A 49 -19.14 -4.65 -6.40
N SER A 50 -20.18 -5.41 -6.07
CA SER A 50 -21.18 -5.86 -7.05
C SER A 50 -21.92 -4.68 -7.71
N ARG A 51 -22.26 -3.65 -6.92
CA ARG A 51 -22.88 -2.41 -7.41
C ARG A 51 -21.91 -1.61 -8.30
N ALA A 52 -20.64 -1.47 -7.89
CA ALA A 52 -19.63 -0.77 -8.67
C ALA A 52 -19.38 -1.46 -10.01
N SER A 53 -19.30 -2.80 -10.04
CA SER A 53 -19.18 -3.55 -11.28
C SER A 53 -20.41 -3.38 -12.18
N SER A 54 -21.61 -3.46 -11.63
CA SER A 54 -22.85 -3.24 -12.39
C SER A 54 -22.90 -1.84 -12.99
N PHE A 55 -22.46 -0.83 -12.23
CA PHE A 55 -22.31 0.54 -12.70
C PHE A 55 -21.34 0.64 -13.88
N VAL A 56 -20.11 0.10 -13.75
CA VAL A 56 -19.08 0.13 -14.79
C VAL A 56 -19.61 -0.43 -16.11
N PHE A 57 -20.22 -1.62 -16.09
CA PHE A 57 -20.70 -2.29 -17.31
C PHE A 57 -22.05 -1.78 -17.84
N SER A 58 -22.65 -0.76 -17.20
CA SER A 58 -23.87 -0.13 -17.73
C SER A 58 -23.60 0.88 -18.87
N TYR A 59 -22.32 1.14 -19.18
CA TYR A 59 -21.88 2.09 -20.20
C TYR A 59 -21.20 1.38 -21.38
N ASP A 60 -21.46 1.85 -22.61
CA ASP A 60 -20.79 1.34 -23.82
C ASP A 60 -19.26 1.54 -23.76
N GLY A 61 -18.83 2.62 -23.12
CA GLY A 61 -17.41 2.97 -22.87
C GLY A 61 -16.88 2.48 -21.53
N PHE A 62 -17.36 1.33 -21.02
CA PHE A 62 -17.11 0.85 -19.65
C PHE A 62 -15.63 0.86 -19.21
N LEU A 63 -14.66 0.72 -20.12
CA LEU A 63 -13.23 0.76 -19.76
C LEU A 63 -12.78 2.13 -19.24
N SER A 64 -13.37 3.21 -19.74
CA SER A 64 -13.09 4.55 -19.21
C SER A 64 -13.67 4.70 -17.81
N VAL A 65 -14.88 4.16 -17.59
CA VAL A 65 -15.56 4.17 -16.28
C VAL A 65 -14.81 3.29 -15.28
N TYR A 66 -14.35 2.11 -15.71
CA TYR A 66 -13.49 1.21 -14.93
C TYR A 66 -12.23 1.94 -14.47
N SER A 67 -11.54 2.63 -15.38
CA SER A 67 -10.36 3.42 -15.03
C SER A 67 -10.71 4.50 -14.01
N GLY A 68 -11.79 5.26 -14.22
CA GLY A 68 -12.23 6.29 -13.29
C GLY A 68 -12.56 5.78 -11.88
N VAL A 69 -13.15 4.57 -11.79
CA VAL A 69 -13.37 3.88 -10.51
C VAL A 69 -12.04 3.60 -9.80
N LEU A 70 -11.06 3.02 -10.50
CA LEU A 70 -9.74 2.75 -9.92
C LEU A 70 -9.03 4.05 -9.51
N SER A 71 -9.04 5.07 -10.37
CA SER A 71 -8.47 6.39 -10.09
C SER A 71 -9.09 7.05 -8.87
N THR A 72 -10.40 6.93 -8.71
CA THR A 72 -11.12 7.45 -7.53
C THR A 72 -10.71 6.72 -6.26
N ILE A 73 -10.59 5.39 -6.30
CA ILE A 73 -10.10 4.58 -5.17
C ILE A 73 -8.67 4.97 -4.81
N VAL A 74 -7.77 5.05 -5.78
CA VAL A 74 -6.36 5.43 -5.54
C VAL A 74 -6.29 6.84 -4.96
N GLY A 75 -7.04 7.80 -5.52
CA GLY A 75 -7.15 9.15 -4.99
C GLY A 75 -7.62 9.18 -3.53
N ALA A 76 -8.65 8.39 -3.20
CA ALA A 76 -9.13 8.24 -1.83
C ALA A 76 -8.05 7.68 -0.89
N ALA A 77 -7.32 6.65 -1.32
CA ALA A 77 -6.27 6.02 -0.53
C ALA A 77 -5.12 6.97 -0.17
N HIS A 78 -4.84 7.97 -1.02
CA HIS A 78 -3.84 9.01 -0.70
C HIS A 78 -4.39 10.09 0.22
N GLN A 79 -5.67 10.45 0.10
CA GLN A 79 -6.21 11.62 0.78
C GLN A 79 -6.81 11.31 2.16
N LEU A 80 -7.54 10.20 2.29
CA LEU A 80 -8.24 9.84 3.53
C LEU A 80 -7.26 9.65 4.69
N SER A 81 -7.49 10.37 5.78
CA SER A 81 -6.57 10.38 6.92
C SER A 81 -6.92 9.37 8.02
N GLU A 82 -8.16 8.91 8.06
CA GLU A 82 -8.65 7.99 9.09
C GLU A 82 -8.35 6.53 8.72
N GLU A 83 -7.76 5.80 9.67
CA GLU A 83 -7.37 4.39 9.49
C GLU A 83 -8.57 3.49 9.14
N GLY A 84 -9.74 3.78 9.73
CA GLY A 84 -10.98 3.03 9.48
C GLY A 84 -11.47 3.18 8.03
N ASP A 85 -11.36 4.37 7.44
CA ASP A 85 -11.80 4.60 6.06
C ASP A 85 -10.86 3.92 5.06
N LEU A 86 -9.55 3.99 5.31
CA LEU A 86 -8.55 3.27 4.52
C LEU A 86 -8.75 1.75 4.60
N HIS A 87 -9.11 1.22 5.77
CA HIS A 87 -9.45 -0.20 5.93
C HIS A 87 -10.69 -0.60 5.10
N ARG A 88 -11.76 0.21 5.16
CA ARG A 88 -12.99 -0.02 4.37
C ARG A 88 -12.71 0.04 2.87
N LEU A 89 -11.91 1.00 2.44
CA LEU A 89 -11.49 1.14 1.05
C LEU A 89 -10.66 -0.05 0.57
N ALA A 90 -9.72 -0.55 1.39
CA ALA A 90 -8.94 -1.75 1.07
C ALA A 90 -9.84 -2.99 0.92
N ASN A 91 -10.81 -3.14 1.82
CA ASN A 91 -11.79 -4.24 1.73
C ASN A 91 -12.68 -4.14 0.49
N LEU A 92 -13.02 -2.93 0.02
CA LEU A 92 -13.70 -2.75 -1.27
C LEU A 92 -12.85 -3.24 -2.45
N VAL A 93 -11.56 -2.91 -2.49
CA VAL A 93 -10.65 -3.39 -3.55
C VAL A 93 -10.53 -4.91 -3.52
N LEU A 94 -10.40 -5.50 -2.34
CA LEU A 94 -10.36 -6.96 -2.17
C LEU A 94 -11.70 -7.63 -2.54
N ALA A 95 -12.83 -6.95 -2.33
CA ALA A 95 -14.13 -7.44 -2.77
C ALA A 95 -14.29 -7.36 -4.28
N LEU A 96 -13.85 -6.25 -4.90
CA LEU A 96 -13.80 -6.07 -6.35
C LEU A 96 -12.99 -7.20 -6.99
N SER A 97 -11.81 -7.52 -6.46
CA SER A 97 -10.98 -8.59 -7.04
C SER A 97 -11.66 -9.96 -7.03
N ARG A 98 -12.63 -10.20 -6.14
CA ARG A 98 -13.37 -11.46 -6.02
C ARG A 98 -14.61 -11.58 -6.92
N LEU A 99 -15.01 -10.55 -7.65
CA LEU A 99 -16.22 -10.57 -8.50
C LEU A 99 -16.17 -11.55 -9.68
N GLY A 100 -15.00 -12.14 -9.94
CA GLY A 100 -14.80 -13.11 -11.01
C GLY A 100 -14.56 -12.47 -12.38
N ASP A 101 -14.34 -13.34 -13.36
CA ASP A 101 -13.89 -12.93 -14.68
C ASP A 101 -15.05 -12.45 -15.56
N VAL A 102 -15.00 -11.20 -16.00
CA VAL A 102 -16.02 -10.60 -16.87
C VAL A 102 -15.89 -11.17 -18.28
N ARG A 103 -17.01 -11.58 -18.87
CA ARG A 103 -17.07 -12.12 -20.24
C ARG A 103 -17.82 -11.19 -21.17
N SER A 104 -17.43 -11.18 -22.44
CA SER A 104 -18.17 -10.47 -23.49
C SER A 104 -19.54 -11.12 -23.68
N GLU A 105 -20.60 -10.38 -23.32
CA GLU A 105 -21.99 -10.77 -23.59
C GLU A 105 -22.45 -10.36 -25.01
N SER A 106 -21.62 -9.63 -25.74
CA SER A 106 -21.91 -9.22 -27.11
C SER A 106 -21.90 -10.41 -28.07
N ALA A 107 -22.82 -10.39 -29.03
CA ALA A 107 -22.82 -11.32 -30.17
C ALA A 107 -21.75 -10.97 -31.22
N GLU A 108 -21.16 -9.77 -31.14
CA GLU A 108 -20.13 -9.26 -32.04
C GLU A 108 -18.76 -9.19 -31.34
N THR A 109 -17.70 -9.04 -32.15
CA THR A 109 -16.36 -8.80 -31.59
C THR A 109 -16.29 -7.39 -31.01
N LEU A 110 -15.93 -7.28 -29.73
CA LEU A 110 -15.71 -5.99 -29.09
C LEU A 110 -14.34 -5.46 -29.50
N HIS A 111 -14.31 -4.23 -30.00
CA HIS A 111 -13.08 -3.49 -30.26
C HIS A 111 -12.91 -2.44 -29.16
N LEU A 112 -12.01 -2.74 -28.22
CA LEU A 112 -11.79 -1.95 -27.04
C LEU A 112 -10.49 -1.16 -27.15
N SER A 113 -10.42 -0.03 -26.47
CA SER A 113 -9.20 0.78 -26.33
C SER A 113 -8.94 1.06 -24.86
N PHE A 114 -7.75 0.74 -24.39
CA PHE A 114 -7.33 0.94 -22.99
C PHE A 114 -5.88 1.42 -22.97
N HIS A 115 -5.60 2.57 -22.34
CA HIS A 115 -4.30 3.25 -22.31
C HIS A 115 -3.56 3.27 -23.66
N GLY A 116 -4.28 3.62 -24.74
CA GLY A 116 -3.72 3.74 -26.09
C GLY A 116 -3.44 2.42 -26.81
N LYS A 117 -3.69 1.27 -26.16
CA LYS A 117 -3.64 -0.06 -26.80
C LYS A 117 -5.04 -0.50 -27.23
N LYS A 118 -5.10 -1.24 -28.34
CA LYS A 118 -6.35 -1.80 -28.88
C LYS A 118 -6.46 -3.28 -28.55
N TYR A 119 -7.67 -3.70 -28.21
CA TYR A 119 -7.98 -5.08 -27.84
C TYR A 119 -9.19 -5.57 -28.65
N GLU A 120 -9.13 -6.81 -29.10
CA GLU A 120 -10.23 -7.48 -29.79
C GLU A 120 -10.72 -8.64 -28.93
N ILE A 121 -11.99 -8.59 -28.51
CA ILE A 121 -12.58 -9.60 -27.63
C ILE A 121 -13.72 -10.29 -28.37
N LEU A 122 -13.58 -11.60 -28.62
CA LEU A 122 -14.63 -12.38 -29.28
C LEU A 122 -15.83 -12.62 -28.33
N PRO A 123 -17.03 -12.90 -28.88
CA PRO A 123 -18.20 -13.29 -28.09
C PRO A 123 -17.90 -14.40 -27.08
N GLY A 124 -18.33 -14.22 -25.83
CA GLY A 124 -18.15 -15.18 -24.73
C GLY A 124 -16.73 -15.27 -24.16
N GLN A 125 -15.73 -14.58 -24.73
CA GLN A 125 -14.39 -14.54 -24.16
C GLN A 125 -14.32 -13.68 -22.90
N ILE A 126 -13.40 -14.03 -22.02
CA ILE A 126 -13.05 -13.19 -20.87
C ILE A 126 -12.42 -11.90 -21.39
N ILE A 127 -12.92 -10.77 -20.91
CA ILE A 127 -12.38 -9.46 -21.23
C ILE A 127 -11.05 -9.30 -20.48
N LYS A 128 -9.97 -9.14 -21.25
CA LYS A 128 -8.62 -8.91 -20.74
C LYS A 128 -8.01 -7.66 -21.36
N VAL A 129 -7.35 -6.86 -20.55
CA VAL A 129 -6.61 -5.66 -20.95
C VAL A 129 -5.29 -5.62 -20.17
N ASP A 130 -4.21 -5.15 -20.80
CA ASP A 130 -2.85 -5.15 -20.24
C ASP A 130 -2.45 -6.48 -19.59
N ASP A 131 -2.75 -7.58 -20.28
CA ASP A 131 -2.51 -8.98 -19.86
C ASP A 131 -3.27 -9.44 -18.60
N GLY A 132 -4.09 -8.58 -18.00
CA GLY A 132 -4.91 -8.87 -16.83
C GLY A 132 -6.41 -8.93 -17.12
N LYS A 133 -7.14 -9.64 -16.27
CA LYS A 133 -8.60 -9.67 -16.22
C LYS A 133 -9.10 -8.51 -15.35
N LEU A 134 -10.17 -7.84 -15.80
CA LEU A 134 -10.62 -6.56 -15.22
C LEU A 134 -10.73 -6.57 -13.68
N TRP A 135 -11.44 -7.52 -13.09
CA TRP A 135 -11.59 -7.55 -11.64
C TRP A 135 -10.54 -8.41 -10.96
N SER A 136 -10.34 -9.64 -11.40
CA SER A 136 -9.48 -10.59 -10.71
C SER A 136 -7.99 -10.21 -10.70
N ASP A 137 -7.52 -9.48 -11.70
CA ASP A 137 -6.12 -9.03 -11.77
C ASP A 137 -5.96 -7.51 -11.57
N LEU A 138 -7.08 -6.75 -11.50
CA LEU A 138 -7.12 -5.29 -11.38
C LEU A 138 -6.07 -4.57 -12.26
N PRO A 139 -6.06 -4.79 -13.59
CA PRO A 139 -5.10 -4.13 -14.48
C PRO A 139 -5.14 -2.61 -14.29
N HIS A 140 -3.95 -2.01 -14.34
CA HIS A 140 -3.69 -0.58 -14.10
C HIS A 140 -3.76 -0.10 -12.64
N PHE A 141 -4.46 -0.79 -11.73
CA PHE A 141 -4.55 -0.38 -10.32
C PHE A 141 -3.17 -0.19 -9.68
N LEU A 142 -2.28 -1.19 -9.80
CA LEU A 142 -0.95 -1.10 -9.21
C LEU A 142 -0.10 -0.02 -9.85
N THR A 143 -0.20 0.17 -11.17
CA THR A 143 0.55 1.23 -11.87
C THR A 143 0.16 2.60 -11.33
N GLU A 144 -1.14 2.88 -11.28
CA GLU A 144 -1.66 4.16 -10.82
C GLU A 144 -1.39 4.41 -9.32
N PHE A 145 -1.55 3.37 -8.49
CA PHE A 145 -1.24 3.46 -7.07
C PHE A 145 0.26 3.67 -6.82
N CYS A 146 1.13 2.97 -7.55
CA CYS A 146 2.58 3.00 -7.30
C CYS A 146 3.27 4.24 -7.86
N GLU A 147 2.69 4.94 -8.86
CA GLU A 147 3.24 6.19 -9.38
C GLU A 147 3.44 7.25 -8.28
N ASN A 148 2.53 7.26 -7.30
CA ASN A 148 2.58 8.15 -6.14
C ASN A 148 3.36 7.55 -4.96
N MET A 149 3.86 6.31 -5.07
CA MET A 149 4.55 5.63 -3.97
C MET A 149 6.08 5.87 -3.95
N GLN A 150 6.53 7.08 -4.29
CA GLN A 150 7.96 7.40 -4.40
C GLN A 150 8.60 7.88 -3.09
N GLY A 151 7.81 8.13 -2.06
CA GLY A 151 8.21 8.64 -0.75
C GLY A 151 7.80 10.11 -0.53
N PRO A 152 7.89 10.62 0.72
CA PRO A 152 7.46 11.98 1.06
C PRO A 152 8.13 13.08 0.22
N THR A 153 9.42 12.89 -0.14
CA THR A 153 10.20 13.84 -0.94
C THR A 153 9.61 14.08 -2.33
N ALA A 154 8.93 13.09 -2.93
CA ALA A 154 8.28 13.30 -4.22
C ALA A 154 7.12 14.30 -4.10
N TYR A 155 6.28 14.18 -3.08
CA TYR A 155 5.21 15.12 -2.78
C TYR A 155 5.75 16.54 -2.49
N LEU A 156 6.83 16.64 -1.73
CA LEU A 156 7.53 17.91 -1.48
C LEU A 156 8.01 18.56 -2.78
N ASN A 157 8.58 17.78 -3.70
CA ASN A 157 9.02 18.26 -5.01
C ASN A 157 7.85 18.72 -5.90
N PHE A 158 6.63 18.22 -5.68
CA PHE A 158 5.41 18.73 -6.30
C PHE A 158 4.83 19.97 -5.60
N GLY A 159 5.54 20.54 -4.62
CA GLY A 159 5.14 21.74 -3.90
C GLY A 159 4.12 21.49 -2.80
N ARG A 160 3.93 20.24 -2.36
CA ARG A 160 3.08 19.95 -1.20
C ARG A 160 3.76 20.43 0.09
N PRO A 161 3.02 21.04 1.03
CA PRO A 161 3.53 21.28 2.37
C PRO A 161 3.96 19.97 3.04
N GLU A 162 5.02 20.02 3.84
CA GLU A 162 5.63 18.85 4.51
C GLU A 162 4.62 17.98 5.28
N HIS A 163 3.79 18.58 6.11
CA HIS A 163 2.76 17.86 6.87
C HIS A 163 1.72 17.15 5.97
N ILE A 164 1.43 17.69 4.79
CA ILE A 164 0.52 17.06 3.82
C ILE A 164 1.24 15.91 3.11
N ALA A 165 2.50 16.13 2.70
CA ALA A 165 3.31 15.09 2.06
C ALA A 165 3.50 13.87 2.97
N GLU A 166 3.79 14.08 4.25
CA GLU A 166 3.91 13.02 5.25
C GLU A 166 2.57 12.28 5.46
N GLN A 167 1.46 13.02 5.53
CA GLN A 167 0.14 12.43 5.72
C GLN A 167 -0.29 11.61 4.50
N GLU A 168 -0.19 12.15 3.28
CA GLU A 168 -0.55 11.43 2.04
C GLU A 168 0.31 10.17 1.85
N TRP A 169 1.60 10.24 2.17
CA TRP A 169 2.48 9.08 2.16
C TRP A 169 2.08 8.04 3.21
N THR A 170 1.73 8.48 4.42
CA THR A 170 1.26 7.60 5.50
C THR A 170 -0.07 6.94 5.15
N ASN A 171 -1.01 7.67 4.54
CA ASN A 171 -2.30 7.15 4.11
C ASN A 171 -2.13 6.03 3.07
N ALA A 172 -1.33 6.27 2.04
CA ALA A 172 -1.05 5.30 0.99
C ALA A 172 -0.42 4.02 1.55
N ASN A 173 0.58 4.15 2.42
CA ASN A 173 1.22 3.00 3.07
C ASN A 173 0.26 2.25 4.00
N THR A 174 -0.63 2.96 4.70
CA THR A 174 -1.65 2.35 5.57
C THR A 174 -2.65 1.53 4.75
N PHE A 175 -3.13 2.08 3.63
CA PHE A 175 -3.99 1.38 2.69
C PHE A 175 -3.31 0.14 2.09
N ALA A 176 -2.05 0.27 1.65
CA ALA A 176 -1.26 -0.84 1.13
C ALA A 176 -1.06 -1.96 2.18
N ALA A 177 -0.82 -1.58 3.44
CA ALA A 177 -0.71 -2.54 4.54
C ALA A 177 -2.01 -3.32 4.75
N TYR A 178 -3.18 -2.67 4.65
CA TYR A 178 -4.46 -3.37 4.72
C TYR A 178 -4.70 -4.31 3.54
N LEU A 179 -4.31 -3.91 2.31
CA LEU A 179 -4.40 -4.80 1.15
C LEU A 179 -3.59 -6.07 1.37
N VAL A 180 -2.35 -5.94 1.86
CA VAL A 180 -1.47 -7.08 2.18
C VAL A 180 -2.08 -7.95 3.27
N HIS A 181 -2.44 -7.35 4.41
CA HIS A 181 -2.92 -8.08 5.58
C HIS A 181 -4.22 -8.86 5.31
N ASN A 182 -5.15 -8.26 4.55
CA ASN A 182 -6.47 -8.83 4.30
C ASN A 182 -6.54 -9.71 3.02
N ASN A 183 -5.41 -9.96 2.33
CA ASN A 183 -5.39 -10.60 1.01
C ASN A 183 -5.71 -12.12 0.97
N LYS A 184 -6.07 -12.74 2.10
CA LYS A 184 -6.06 -14.23 2.26
C LYS A 184 -6.80 -15.04 1.18
N ASN A 185 -7.73 -14.44 0.42
CA ASN A 185 -8.49 -15.11 -0.65
C ASN A 185 -8.67 -14.25 -1.92
N SER A 186 -7.91 -13.18 -2.13
CA SER A 186 -8.07 -12.38 -3.34
C SER A 186 -7.28 -13.02 -4.50
N PRO A 187 -7.86 -13.11 -5.70
CA PRO A 187 -7.16 -13.62 -6.89
C PRO A 187 -6.10 -12.63 -7.41
N CYS A 188 -6.20 -11.36 -7.03
CA CYS A 188 -5.22 -10.33 -7.37
C CYS A 188 -3.99 -10.49 -6.47
N SER A 189 -2.80 -10.59 -7.06
CA SER A 189 -1.56 -10.61 -6.29
C SER A 189 -1.19 -9.19 -5.87
N PHE A 190 -1.14 -8.97 -4.56
CA PHE A 190 -0.60 -7.74 -3.96
C PHE A 190 0.85 -7.90 -3.50
N ASP A 191 1.56 -8.95 -3.97
CA ASP A 191 2.91 -9.28 -3.51
C ASP A 191 3.92 -8.14 -3.72
N HIS A 192 3.73 -7.33 -4.77
CA HIS A 192 4.60 -6.19 -5.01
C HIS A 192 4.59 -5.19 -3.85
N LEU A 193 3.47 -5.09 -3.12
CA LEU A 193 3.31 -4.16 -1.99
C LEU A 193 4.23 -4.48 -0.80
N TYR A 194 4.67 -5.73 -0.63
CA TYR A 194 5.69 -6.07 0.37
C TYR A 194 6.97 -5.27 0.19
N THR A 195 7.36 -4.98 -1.06
CA THR A 195 8.56 -4.18 -1.35
C THR A 195 8.43 -2.76 -0.81
N PHE A 196 7.22 -2.16 -0.87
CA PHE A 196 6.98 -0.86 -0.26
C PHE A 196 7.04 -0.93 1.26
N GLY A 197 6.48 -1.96 1.90
CA GLY A 197 6.61 -2.15 3.35
C GLY A 197 8.07 -2.22 3.80
N PHE A 198 8.89 -3.05 3.15
CA PHE A 198 10.33 -3.14 3.47
C PHE A 198 11.08 -1.84 3.17
N ARG A 199 10.80 -1.20 2.03
CA ARG A 199 11.43 0.08 1.66
C ARG A 199 11.08 1.18 2.66
N THR A 200 9.83 1.26 3.12
CA THR A 200 9.38 2.25 4.09
C THR A 200 10.07 2.06 5.45
N LEU A 201 10.24 0.81 5.91
CA LEU A 201 11.04 0.48 7.11
C LEU A 201 12.51 0.90 6.96
N ALA A 202 13.17 0.46 5.88
CA ALA A 202 14.57 0.80 5.63
C ALA A 202 14.78 2.32 5.51
N ASN A 203 13.94 2.99 4.72
CA ASN A 203 14.00 4.44 4.55
C ASN A 203 13.79 5.18 5.86
N SER A 204 12.98 4.66 6.79
CA SER A 204 12.72 5.32 8.07
C SER A 204 13.80 5.07 9.12
N LEU A 205 14.38 3.86 9.17
CA LEU A 205 15.16 3.38 10.31
C LEU A 205 16.66 3.27 10.02
N GLU A 206 17.09 3.27 8.75
CA GLU A 206 18.49 3.08 8.36
C GLU A 206 19.26 4.37 8.10
N TRP A 207 18.67 5.50 8.49
CA TRP A 207 19.23 6.82 8.37
C TRP A 207 19.38 7.46 9.74
N ASP A 208 20.49 8.19 9.95
CA ASP A 208 20.72 8.87 11.22
C ASP A 208 19.81 10.10 11.32
N ALA A 209 18.78 10.01 12.16
CA ALA A 209 17.80 11.08 12.42
C ALA A 209 18.40 12.43 12.86
N ARG A 210 19.70 12.49 13.17
CA ARG A 210 20.45 13.70 13.52
C ARG A 210 21.06 14.41 12.31
N THR A 211 21.06 13.78 11.14
CA THR A 211 21.53 14.35 9.86
C THR A 211 20.37 15.01 9.11
N VAL A 212 20.65 15.84 8.09
CA VAL A 212 19.59 16.45 7.27
C VAL A 212 18.81 15.37 6.53
N GLU A 213 19.52 14.42 5.94
CA GLU A 213 18.96 13.29 5.20
C GLU A 213 18.15 12.35 6.12
N GLY A 214 18.55 12.20 7.39
CA GLY A 214 17.77 11.43 8.36
C GLY A 214 16.66 12.22 9.08
N MET A 215 16.63 13.55 9.02
CA MET A 215 15.39 14.27 9.38
C MET A 215 14.31 13.97 8.34
N ASP A 216 14.68 13.90 7.06
CA ASP A 216 13.76 13.50 6.00
C ASP A 216 13.25 12.05 6.15
N SER A 217 14.05 11.15 6.75
CA SER A 217 13.62 9.78 7.04
C SER A 217 12.51 9.70 8.09
N LEU A 218 12.42 10.68 8.99
CA LEU A 218 11.35 10.74 9.99
C LEU A 218 9.97 10.96 9.34
N HIS A 219 9.90 11.60 8.16
CA HIS A 219 8.65 11.69 7.39
C HIS A 219 8.12 10.34 6.90
N SER A 220 8.96 9.29 6.93
CA SER A 220 8.52 7.92 6.63
C SER A 220 8.17 7.11 7.86
N LEU A 221 8.46 7.61 9.08
CA LEU A 221 8.32 6.82 10.30
C LEU A 221 6.89 6.47 10.62
N ARG A 222 5.94 7.41 10.53
CA ARG A 222 4.52 7.11 10.77
C ARG A 222 4.03 6.04 9.79
N ALA A 223 4.40 6.11 8.53
CA ALA A 223 4.10 5.08 7.53
C ALA A 223 4.72 3.72 7.90
N ALA A 224 5.98 3.68 8.36
CA ALA A 224 6.65 2.46 8.80
C ALA A 224 5.95 1.82 10.01
N LEU A 225 5.55 2.63 10.99
CA LEU A 225 4.82 2.18 12.17
C LEU A 225 3.42 1.63 11.80
N ARG A 226 2.76 2.21 10.79
CA ARG A 226 1.48 1.69 10.26
C ARG A 226 1.65 0.32 9.63
N TRP A 227 2.68 0.13 8.81
CA TRP A 227 3.04 -1.20 8.28
C TRP A 227 3.25 -2.22 9.38
N MET A 228 4.01 -1.88 10.42
CA MET A 228 4.25 -2.77 11.55
C MET A 228 2.97 -3.12 12.30
N LYS A 229 2.14 -2.13 12.59
CA LYS A 229 0.87 -2.30 13.30
C LYS A 229 -0.10 -3.21 12.54
N ILE A 230 -0.21 -3.03 11.22
CA ILE A 230 -1.25 -3.66 10.41
C ILE A 230 -0.78 -4.99 9.82
N ALA A 231 0.42 -5.01 9.23
CA ALA A 231 0.91 -6.12 8.41
C ALA A 231 2.31 -6.60 8.85
N GLY A 232 2.77 -6.26 10.06
CA GLY A 232 4.12 -6.59 10.52
C GLY A 232 4.41 -8.10 10.50
N GLN A 233 3.43 -8.92 10.89
CA GLN A 233 3.54 -10.38 10.84
C GLN A 233 3.59 -10.90 9.40
N ASP A 234 2.82 -10.29 8.48
CA ASP A 234 2.85 -10.64 7.07
C ASP A 234 4.20 -10.30 6.42
N LEU A 235 4.77 -9.11 6.73
CA LEU A 235 6.10 -8.71 6.27
C LEU A 235 7.19 -9.67 6.80
N TRP A 236 7.10 -10.04 8.09
CA TRP A 236 8.02 -11.00 8.70
C TRP A 236 7.94 -12.36 8.01
N HIS A 237 6.74 -12.90 7.82
CA HIS A 237 6.56 -14.18 7.13
C HIS A 237 7.09 -14.12 5.68
N LYS A 238 6.76 -13.06 4.92
CA LYS A 238 7.25 -12.89 3.55
C LYS A 238 8.77 -12.91 3.50
N SER A 239 9.42 -12.11 4.34
CA SER A 239 10.89 -12.04 4.37
C SER A 239 11.56 -13.32 4.83
N SER A 240 10.95 -14.07 5.76
CA SER A 240 11.52 -15.30 6.32
C SER A 240 11.35 -16.53 5.41
N TRP A 241 10.26 -16.61 4.64
CA TRP A 241 9.95 -17.78 3.80
C TRP A 241 10.24 -17.58 2.32
N GLU A 242 10.00 -16.38 1.80
CA GLU A 242 10.08 -16.08 0.37
C GLU A 242 11.21 -15.11 0.03
N GLY A 243 11.86 -14.56 1.06
CA GLY A 243 12.84 -13.49 0.95
C GLY A 243 12.20 -12.10 0.96
N GLY A 244 12.95 -11.14 1.48
CA GLY A 244 12.58 -9.73 1.48
C GLY A 244 13.70 -8.90 0.90
N TRP A 245 13.35 -7.79 0.27
CA TRP A 245 14.31 -6.91 -0.38
C TRP A 245 14.00 -5.44 -0.09
N ALA A 246 15.01 -4.69 0.37
CA ALA A 246 15.05 -3.24 0.36
C ALA A 246 16.49 -2.74 0.34
N VAL A 247 16.76 -1.70 -0.47
CA VAL A 247 18.07 -1.04 -0.51
C VAL A 247 18.47 -0.56 0.88
N ALA A 248 19.69 -0.93 1.31
CA ALA A 248 20.23 -0.46 2.58
C ALA A 248 20.46 1.06 2.62
N GLY A 249 20.00 1.67 3.71
CA GLY A 249 20.41 2.99 4.15
C GLY A 249 21.82 2.99 4.75
N PRO A 250 22.40 4.18 5.00
CA PRO A 250 23.80 4.32 5.42
C PRO A 250 24.12 3.57 6.72
N LEU A 251 23.25 3.63 7.73
CA LEU A 251 23.53 3.01 9.02
C LEU A 251 23.60 1.48 8.94
N TRP A 252 22.73 0.86 8.14
CA TRP A 252 22.78 -0.58 7.95
C TRP A 252 24.01 -1.01 7.15
N ARG A 253 24.45 -0.19 6.18
CA ARG A 253 25.68 -0.47 5.42
C ARG A 253 26.89 -0.53 6.33
N GLU A 254 27.03 0.41 7.26
CA GLU A 254 28.12 0.42 8.25
C GLU A 254 28.13 -0.89 9.06
N ILE A 255 26.97 -1.33 9.55
CA ILE A 255 26.84 -2.60 10.30
C ILE A 255 27.26 -3.80 9.45
N VAL A 256 26.87 -3.84 8.17
CA VAL A 256 27.22 -4.95 7.25
C VAL A 256 28.70 -4.92 6.87
N ASP A 257 29.31 -3.74 6.75
CA ASP A 257 30.72 -3.57 6.40
C ASP A 257 31.64 -3.88 7.59
N ASP A 258 31.20 -3.59 8.82
CA ASP A 258 31.94 -3.86 10.06
C ASP A 258 31.85 -5.32 10.52
N ALA A 259 30.95 -6.12 9.94
CA ALA A 259 30.83 -7.54 10.24
C ALA A 259 32.00 -8.33 9.62
N GLU A 260 33.11 -8.44 10.37
CA GLU A 260 34.25 -9.32 10.05
C GLU A 260 33.76 -10.78 9.95
N ASP A 261 33.86 -11.39 8.76
CA ASP A 261 33.60 -12.80 8.45
C ASP A 261 32.14 -13.29 8.53
N GLY A 262 31.49 -13.44 7.37
CA GLY A 262 30.26 -14.25 7.23
C GLY A 262 29.45 -13.98 5.97
N TRP A 263 29.57 -12.77 5.41
CA TRP A 263 28.89 -12.39 4.17
C TRP A 263 29.86 -12.51 3.01
N SER A 264 29.80 -13.59 2.24
CA SER A 264 30.64 -13.71 1.05
C SER A 264 30.32 -12.55 0.10
N GLU A 265 31.35 -11.84 -0.38
CA GLU A 265 31.23 -10.74 -1.37
C GLU A 265 30.53 -11.18 -2.67
N GLN A 266 30.36 -12.48 -2.89
CA GLN A 266 29.74 -13.04 -4.10
C GLN A 266 28.22 -12.90 -4.14
N ASP A 267 27.54 -12.75 -3.00
CA ASP A 267 26.10 -12.54 -2.96
C ASP A 267 25.81 -11.04 -2.80
N GLY A 268 25.66 -10.33 -3.91
CA GLY A 268 25.28 -8.91 -3.98
C GLY A 268 23.96 -8.54 -3.27
N THR A 269 23.38 -9.47 -2.51
CA THR A 269 22.19 -9.37 -1.68
C THR A 269 22.48 -8.94 -0.24
N LYS A 270 23.74 -8.98 0.26
CA LYS A 270 24.05 -8.63 1.67
C LYS A 270 23.54 -7.24 2.11
N TYR A 271 23.53 -6.27 1.20
CA TYR A 271 23.02 -4.91 1.45
C TYR A 271 21.53 -4.73 1.13
N THR A 272 20.84 -5.77 0.69
CA THR A 272 19.46 -5.62 0.21
C THR A 272 18.48 -6.61 0.80
N SER A 273 18.95 -7.77 1.26
CA SER A 273 18.11 -8.75 1.93
C SER A 273 17.55 -8.22 3.26
N ILE A 274 16.30 -8.57 3.54
CA ILE A 274 15.68 -8.40 4.85
C ILE A 274 15.85 -9.70 5.63
N THR A 275 16.84 -9.73 6.52
CA THR A 275 17.14 -10.89 7.36
C THR A 275 16.61 -10.70 8.78
N THR A 276 16.57 -11.77 9.56
CA THR A 276 16.26 -11.70 11.01
C THR A 276 17.17 -10.71 11.72
N THR A 277 18.47 -10.67 11.39
CA THR A 277 19.41 -9.69 11.97
C THR A 277 18.99 -8.25 11.67
N ARG A 278 18.57 -7.96 10.43
CA ARG A 278 18.11 -6.63 10.03
C ARG A 278 16.81 -6.22 10.74
N TRP A 279 15.90 -7.18 10.93
CA TRP A 279 14.69 -6.98 11.72
C TRP A 279 15.00 -6.63 13.18
N LEU A 280 15.88 -7.38 13.85
CA LEU A 280 16.26 -7.11 15.24
C LEU A 280 16.95 -5.75 15.37
N TRP A 281 17.80 -5.40 14.41
CA TRP A 281 18.42 -4.08 14.34
C TRP A 281 17.38 -2.96 14.21
N TRP A 282 16.36 -3.11 13.36
CA TRP A 282 15.23 -2.18 13.30
C TRP A 282 14.49 -2.08 14.64
N ALA A 283 14.31 -3.18 15.36
CA ALA A 283 13.70 -3.16 16.69
C ALA A 283 14.54 -2.36 17.71
N GLU A 284 15.88 -2.42 17.63
CA GLU A 284 16.76 -1.57 18.43
C GLU A 284 16.58 -0.09 18.07
N LYS A 285 16.55 0.26 16.78
CA LYS A 285 16.32 1.64 16.33
C LYS A 285 14.98 2.21 16.75
N LEU A 286 13.92 1.40 16.72
CA LEU A 286 12.62 1.80 17.23
C LEU A 286 12.64 2.08 18.74
N ASN A 287 13.38 1.31 19.53
CA ASN A 287 13.57 1.60 20.96
C ASN A 287 14.37 2.88 21.20
N GLU A 288 15.47 3.09 20.46
CA GLU A 288 16.26 4.32 20.52
C GLU A 288 15.39 5.57 20.22
N LEU A 289 14.58 5.52 19.17
CA LEU A 289 13.64 6.58 18.82
C LEU A 289 12.59 6.81 19.91
N ALA A 290 12.06 5.73 20.49
CA ALA A 290 11.06 5.82 21.54
C ALA A 290 11.59 6.42 22.86
N GLU A 291 12.88 6.23 23.16
CA GLU A 291 13.55 6.80 24.34
C GLU A 291 14.00 8.25 24.11
N GLY A 292 14.19 8.63 22.84
CA GLY A 292 14.62 9.96 22.44
C GLY A 292 13.55 11.06 22.55
N ASN A 293 13.88 12.23 22.01
CA ASN A 293 13.02 13.41 21.94
C ASN A 293 12.72 13.87 20.50
N MET A 294 13.03 13.02 19.50
CA MET A 294 12.90 13.34 18.08
C MET A 294 11.49 13.14 17.52
N ILE A 295 10.65 12.38 18.23
CA ILE A 295 9.31 11.99 17.79
C ILE A 295 8.28 12.28 18.88
N ASP A 296 7.02 12.45 18.50
CA ASP A 296 5.91 12.71 19.41
C ASP A 296 5.55 11.48 20.28
N ASP A 297 4.76 11.70 21.34
CA ASP A 297 4.45 10.65 22.32
C ASP A 297 3.60 9.49 21.75
N GLU A 298 2.75 9.74 20.75
CA GLU A 298 1.99 8.69 20.07
C GLU A 298 2.93 7.81 19.25
N SER A 299 3.81 8.43 18.47
CA SER A 299 4.85 7.74 17.69
C SER A 299 5.80 6.95 18.60
N LYS A 300 6.16 7.46 19.79
CA LYS A 300 6.96 6.71 20.78
C LYS A 300 6.25 5.44 21.25
N ALA A 301 4.96 5.53 21.56
CA ALA A 301 4.20 4.36 22.00
C ALA A 301 4.14 3.29 20.91
N LEU A 302 3.86 3.69 19.67
CA LEU A 302 3.85 2.79 18.51
C LEU A 302 5.24 2.20 18.21
N ALA A 303 6.30 2.98 18.35
CA ALA A 303 7.66 2.50 18.14
C ALA A 303 8.06 1.42 19.16
N ARG A 304 7.75 1.60 20.45
CA ARG A 304 7.96 0.56 21.47
C ARG A 304 7.18 -0.72 21.17
N ALA A 305 5.89 -0.58 20.89
CA ALA A 305 5.04 -1.71 20.56
C ALA A 305 5.53 -2.46 19.31
N SER A 306 6.00 -1.73 18.29
CA SER A 306 6.56 -2.31 17.07
C SER A 306 7.87 -3.06 17.35
N ALA A 307 8.75 -2.50 18.19
CA ALA A 307 9.98 -3.16 18.60
C ALA A 307 9.73 -4.46 19.39
N GLU A 308 8.76 -4.44 20.32
CA GLU A 308 8.32 -5.63 21.06
C GLU A 308 7.74 -6.70 20.13
N THR A 309 6.93 -6.26 19.16
CA THR A 309 6.34 -7.14 18.14
C THR A 309 7.42 -7.84 17.32
N ILE A 310 8.44 -7.12 16.85
CA ILE A 310 9.55 -7.73 16.10
C ILE A 310 10.28 -8.79 16.96
N LYS A 311 10.53 -8.48 18.24
CA LYS A 311 11.17 -9.43 19.16
C LYS A 311 10.30 -10.68 19.38
N SER A 312 8.97 -10.55 19.40
CA SER A 312 8.09 -11.71 19.50
C SER A 312 8.13 -12.61 18.26
N PHE A 313 8.31 -12.04 17.06
CA PHE A 313 8.41 -12.85 15.84
C PHE A 313 9.62 -13.79 15.85
N GLU A 314 10.75 -13.34 16.38
CA GLU A 314 11.94 -14.17 16.56
C GLU A 314 11.67 -15.33 17.53
N LEU A 315 11.03 -15.07 18.66
CA LEU A 315 10.70 -16.09 19.66
C LEU A 315 9.76 -17.16 19.08
N ASP A 316 8.73 -16.72 18.34
CA ASP A 316 7.79 -17.62 17.67
C ASP A 316 8.48 -18.44 16.56
N TRP A 317 9.42 -17.84 15.84
CA TRP A 317 10.22 -18.50 14.80
C TRP A 317 11.16 -19.58 15.38
N VAL A 318 11.90 -19.25 16.44
CA VAL A 318 12.80 -20.20 17.12
C VAL A 318 12.01 -21.33 17.76
N GLY A 319 10.80 -21.04 18.27
CA GLY A 319 9.92 -22.04 18.87
C GLY A 319 9.17 -22.94 17.88
N SER A 320 8.97 -22.50 16.63
CA SER A 320 8.20 -23.25 15.62
C SER A 320 9.03 -24.25 14.82
N GLY A 321 10.37 -24.16 14.88
CA GLY A 321 11.28 -25.08 14.18
C GLY A 321 11.19 -24.91 12.66
N ARG A 322 12.29 -24.55 12.01
CA ARG A 322 12.40 -24.70 10.56
C ARG A 322 12.23 -26.19 10.25
N PRO A 323 11.50 -26.62 9.19
CA PRO A 323 11.76 -27.92 8.62
C PRO A 323 13.22 -27.90 8.19
N ASP A 324 14.03 -28.76 8.79
CA ASP A 324 15.48 -28.77 8.65
C ASP A 324 15.92 -28.67 7.18
N GLU A 325 16.80 -27.70 6.89
CA GLU A 325 17.75 -27.80 5.79
C GLU A 325 18.79 -28.87 6.19
N GLU A 326 18.38 -30.14 6.19
CA GLU A 326 19.30 -31.28 6.10
C GLU A 326 19.23 -31.84 4.68
N SER A 327 20.22 -31.46 3.87
CA SER A 327 20.62 -32.15 2.64
C SER A 327 21.94 -32.86 2.85
#